data_AF-A0A7S2IE42-F1
#
_entry.id   AF-A0A7S2IE42-F1
#
_cell.length_a   1.000
_cell.length_b   1.000
_cell.length_c   1.000
_cell.angle_alpha   90.00
_cell.angle_beta   90.00
_cell.angle_gamma   90.00
#
_symmetry.space_group_name_H-M   'P 1'
#
loop_
_entity.id
_entity.type
_entity.pdbx_description
1 polymer ?
#
loop_
_entity_poly.entity_id
_entity_poly.type
_entity_poly.pdbx_seq_one_letter_code
_entity_poly.pdbx_strand_id
1 'polypeptide(L)'
;MINVPCLLSAILLFFGNLLRIIHSTSERKRFNYGKMRSLDPSFLESEWAHRQDTRAIYSASEFLLALGWLALCVPIIQLVWILSKGGRKRIGMHLLICALAVAGSITELLSRLMVVGVQNASEWVAREFNLDRWLSSGEDDGLGWRTLEVVHILTRSIALWVDAFNWLALSGILITLYCSMRKDKEGNAAFGRRWSILGLVIGVLSFLDFLTYVLRYEKWVAFWAIALVLSTLNSLLLLPIWLIVVGLRLPKASEQFESDAFPGESDAFVGGNEQGFNDEQGVEFS
;
A
#
# COMPACT_ATOMS: atom_id res chain seq x y z
N MET A 1 -18.87 14.91 0.77
CA MET A 1 -17.63 14.98 1.58
C MET A 1 -16.67 13.90 1.11
N ILE A 2 -15.35 14.04 1.32
CA ILE A 2 -14.39 12.96 0.98
C ILE A 2 -14.33 11.94 2.12
N ASN A 3 -14.28 10.64 1.80
CA ASN A 3 -14.07 9.59 2.80
C ASN A 3 -12.66 9.71 3.41
N VAL A 4 -12.58 9.94 4.72
CA VAL A 4 -11.33 10.18 5.46
C VAL A 4 -10.33 9.02 5.33
N PRO A 5 -10.73 7.73 5.50
CA PRO A 5 -9.82 6.60 5.28
C PRO A 5 -9.12 6.59 3.90
N CYS A 6 -9.85 6.90 2.82
CA CYS A 6 -9.26 6.97 1.47
C CYS A 6 -8.18 8.05 1.39
N LEU A 7 -8.46 9.24 1.91
CA LEU A 7 -7.53 10.37 1.90
C LEU A 7 -6.29 10.07 2.75
N LEU A 8 -6.49 9.52 3.95
CA LEU A 8 -5.41 9.16 4.86
C LEU A 8 -4.48 8.12 4.21
N SER A 9 -5.04 7.05 3.64
CA SER A 9 -4.25 6.03 2.94
C SER A 9 -3.48 6.62 1.76
N ALA A 10 -4.11 7.47 0.94
CA ALA A 10 -3.45 8.12 -0.19
C ALA A 10 -2.26 8.98 0.25
N ILE A 11 -2.42 9.79 1.30
CA ILE A 11 -1.35 10.65 1.84
C ILE A 11 -0.20 9.80 2.39
N LEU A 12 -0.50 8.81 3.24
CA LEU A 12 0.51 7.96 3.86
C LEU A 12 1.31 7.16 2.82
N LEU A 13 0.62 6.56 1.84
CA LEU A 13 1.26 5.82 0.75
C LEU A 13 2.09 6.75 -0.14
N PHE A 14 1.60 7.95 -0.45
CA PHE A 14 2.34 8.92 -1.26
C PHE A 14 3.66 9.32 -0.59
N PHE A 15 3.60 9.80 0.66
CA PHE A 15 4.79 10.27 1.37
C PHE A 15 5.74 9.12 1.72
N GLY A 16 5.21 7.96 2.12
CA GLY A 16 6.02 6.77 2.37
C GLY A 16 6.82 6.34 1.13
N ASN A 17 6.17 6.28 -0.04
CA ASN A 17 6.86 5.94 -1.29
C ASN A 17 7.83 7.03 -1.74
N LEU A 18 7.49 8.31 -1.56
CA LEU A 18 8.40 9.42 -1.88
C LEU A 18 9.71 9.33 -1.09
N LEU A 19 9.63 9.13 0.23
CA LEU A 19 10.82 8.96 1.08
C LEU A 19 11.63 7.73 0.68
N ARG A 20 10.96 6.59 0.37
CA ARG A 20 11.62 5.37 -0.11
C ARG A 20 12.37 5.60 -1.42
N ILE A 21 11.81 6.36 -2.36
CA ILE A 21 12.45 6.70 -3.64
C ILE A 21 13.66 7.62 -3.41
N ILE A 22 13.53 8.63 -2.54
CA ILE A 22 14.65 9.51 -2.18
C ILE A 22 15.81 8.70 -1.60
N HIS A 23 15.51 7.81 -0.64
CA HIS A 23 16.50 6.91 -0.05
C HIS A 23 17.17 6.01 -1.10
N SER A 24 16.37 5.31 -1.90
CA SER A 24 16.87 4.38 -2.93
C SER A 24 17.72 5.09 -3.98
N THR A 25 17.38 6.34 -4.32
CA THR A 25 18.15 7.15 -5.26
C THR A 25 19.48 7.60 -4.66
N SER A 26 19.51 7.90 -3.36
CA SER A 26 20.75 8.20 -2.64
C SER A 26 21.70 7.01 -2.65
N GLU A 27 21.22 5.82 -2.27
CA GLU A 27 22.02 4.59 -2.25
C GLU A 27 22.59 4.28 -3.64
N ARG A 28 21.77 4.42 -4.69
CA ARG A 28 22.20 4.13 -6.08
C ARG A 28 23.42 4.95 -6.51
N LYS A 29 23.50 6.22 -6.11
CA LYS A 29 24.60 7.10 -6.53
C LYS A 29 25.96 6.66 -5.99
N ARG A 30 25.97 5.96 -4.85
CA ARG A 30 27.18 5.49 -4.17
C ARG A 30 27.53 4.03 -4.47
N PHE A 31 26.52 3.25 -4.83
CA PHE A 31 26.66 1.81 -5.00
C PHE A 31 27.69 1.40 -6.06
N ASN A 32 28.74 0.71 -5.64
CA ASN A 32 29.73 0.10 -6.52
C ASN A 32 29.56 -1.43 -6.54
N TYR A 33 29.01 -1.95 -7.63
CA TYR A 33 28.73 -3.39 -7.75
C TYR A 33 29.99 -4.27 -7.68
N GLY A 34 31.12 -3.81 -8.20
CA GLY A 34 32.38 -4.55 -8.16
C GLY A 34 32.87 -4.74 -6.74
N LYS A 35 32.92 -3.65 -5.96
CA LYS A 35 33.34 -3.68 -4.55
C LYS A 35 32.37 -4.44 -3.66
N MET A 36 31.07 -4.32 -3.91
CA MET A 36 30.04 -5.10 -3.22
C MET A 36 30.21 -6.60 -3.48
N ARG A 37 30.45 -7.00 -4.74
CA ARG A 37 30.64 -8.41 -5.11
C ARG A 37 31.91 -9.01 -4.50
N SER A 38 32.97 -8.23 -4.36
CA SER A 38 34.20 -8.67 -3.68
C SER A 38 34.12 -8.59 -2.16
N LEU A 39 33.01 -8.10 -1.59
CA LEU A 39 32.83 -7.86 -0.15
C LEU A 39 34.05 -7.13 0.45
N ASP A 40 34.44 -6.02 -0.20
CA ASP A 40 35.57 -5.20 0.23
C ASP A 40 35.26 -4.51 1.58
N PRO A 41 36.01 -4.77 2.67
CA PRO A 41 35.65 -4.26 4.00
C PRO A 41 35.58 -2.74 4.08
N SER A 42 36.51 -2.03 3.45
CA SER A 42 36.54 -0.56 3.46
C SER A 42 35.31 0.05 2.79
N PHE A 43 34.85 -0.57 1.69
CA PHE A 43 33.61 -0.19 1.03
C PHE A 43 32.40 -0.48 1.92
N LEU A 44 32.34 -1.68 2.53
CA LEU A 44 31.23 -2.07 3.40
C LEU A 44 31.10 -1.13 4.61
N GLU A 45 32.20 -0.82 5.28
CA GLU A 45 32.22 0.17 6.38
C GLU A 45 31.67 1.53 5.93
N SER A 46 32.13 2.03 4.77
CA SER A 46 31.66 3.31 4.23
C SER A 46 30.17 3.32 3.86
N GLU A 47 29.63 2.17 3.43
CA GLU A 47 28.21 1.99 3.12
C GLU A 47 27.38 1.87 4.41
N TRP A 48 27.89 1.16 5.43
CA TRP A 48 27.24 1.10 6.74
C TRP A 48 27.18 2.47 7.41
N ALA A 49 28.25 3.26 7.34
CA ALA A 49 28.23 4.66 7.80
C ALA A 49 27.12 5.47 7.08
N HIS A 50 26.98 5.31 5.77
CA HIS A 50 25.91 5.98 5.03
C HIS A 50 24.51 5.54 5.46
N ARG A 51 24.29 4.23 5.64
CA ARG A 51 23.01 3.68 6.10
C ARG A 51 22.63 4.20 7.49
N GLN A 52 23.63 4.46 8.34
CA GLN A 52 23.40 5.10 9.64
C GLN A 52 22.92 6.55 9.48
N ASP A 53 23.54 7.33 8.59
CA ASP A 53 23.15 8.71 8.32
C ASP A 53 21.73 8.83 7.73
N THR A 54 21.32 7.88 6.89
CA THR A 54 20.00 7.90 6.22
C THR A 54 18.91 7.11 6.95
N ARG A 55 19.23 6.51 8.11
CA ARG A 55 18.33 5.60 8.85
C ARG A 55 16.99 6.23 9.14
N ALA A 56 16.96 7.48 9.60
CA ALA A 56 15.71 8.13 10.00
C ALA A 56 14.73 8.24 8.82
N ILE A 57 15.23 8.58 7.64
CA ILE A 57 14.43 8.66 6.41
C ILE A 57 13.91 7.27 6.03
N TYR A 58 14.80 6.28 6.09
CA TYR A 58 14.45 4.90 5.78
C TYR A 58 13.33 4.38 6.70
N SER A 59 13.54 4.43 8.03
CA SER A 59 12.56 3.96 9.00
C SER A 59 11.24 4.71 8.90
N ALA A 60 11.26 6.04 8.75
CA ALA A 60 10.05 6.84 8.57
C ALA A 60 9.27 6.39 7.31
N SER A 61 9.97 6.11 6.21
CA SER A 61 9.32 5.61 4.99
C SER A 61 8.62 4.26 5.22
N GLU A 62 9.29 3.32 5.89
CA GLU A 62 8.74 1.98 6.16
C GLU A 62 7.54 2.04 7.12
N PHE A 63 7.58 2.90 8.14
CA PHE A 63 6.45 3.14 9.04
C PHE A 63 5.24 3.76 8.34
N LEU A 64 5.45 4.81 7.52
CA LEU A 64 4.36 5.44 6.77
C LEU A 64 3.72 4.46 5.78
N LEU A 65 4.51 3.63 5.11
CA LEU A 65 4.01 2.58 4.23
C LEU A 65 3.17 1.55 4.99
N ALA A 66 3.67 1.05 6.13
CA ALA A 66 2.93 0.11 6.96
C ALA A 66 1.55 0.66 7.38
N LEU A 67 1.51 1.92 7.83
CA LEU A 67 0.25 2.59 8.20
C LEU A 67 -0.63 2.87 6.98
N GLY A 68 -0.05 3.23 5.84
CA GLY A 68 -0.78 3.47 4.60
C GLY A 68 -1.51 2.24 4.08
N TRP A 69 -0.88 1.07 4.16
CA TRP A 69 -1.47 -0.22 3.82
C TRP A 69 -2.56 -0.65 4.81
N LEU A 70 -2.34 -0.50 6.12
CA LEU A 70 -3.41 -0.72 7.10
C LEU A 70 -4.62 0.19 6.84
N ALA A 71 -4.38 1.48 6.58
CA ALA A 71 -5.42 2.43 6.24
C ALA A 71 -6.13 2.10 4.92
N LEU A 72 -5.42 1.48 3.95
CA LEU A 72 -5.98 1.03 2.66
C LEU A 72 -7.01 -0.09 2.83
N CYS A 73 -6.88 -0.92 3.87
CA CYS A 73 -7.80 -2.02 4.13
C CYS A 73 -9.25 -1.55 4.28
N VAL A 74 -9.47 -0.47 5.03
CA VAL A 74 -10.80 0.09 5.33
C VAL A 74 -11.59 0.48 4.07
N PRO A 75 -11.09 1.35 3.17
CA PRO A 75 -11.83 1.74 1.98
C PRO A 75 -12.02 0.59 0.99
N ILE A 76 -11.11 -0.40 0.94
CA ILE A 76 -11.32 -1.60 0.13
C ILE A 76 -12.48 -2.43 0.66
N ILE A 77 -12.57 -2.66 1.96
CA ILE A 77 -13.69 -3.39 2.57
C ILE A 77 -15.02 -2.63 2.35
N GLN A 78 -15.04 -1.30 2.55
CA GLN A 78 -16.23 -0.48 2.31
C GLN A 78 -16.68 -0.56 0.84
N LEU A 79 -15.73 -0.45 -0.09
CA LEU A 79 -16.00 -0.59 -1.53
C LEU A 79 -16.59 -1.96 -1.85
N VAL A 80 -16.00 -3.03 -1.32
CA VAL A 80 -16.47 -4.40 -1.52
C VAL A 80 -17.87 -4.62 -0.95
N TRP A 81 -18.15 -4.09 0.25
CA TRP A 81 -19.46 -4.17 0.87
C TRP A 81 -20.55 -3.56 -0.02
N ILE A 82 -20.31 -2.35 -0.53
CA ILE A 82 -21.23 -1.66 -1.45
C ILE A 82 -21.41 -2.45 -2.75
N LEU A 83 -20.31 -2.89 -3.37
CA LEU A 83 -20.35 -3.68 -4.61
C LEU A 83 -21.05 -5.04 -4.44
N SER A 84 -21.04 -5.61 -3.23
CA SER A 84 -21.74 -6.85 -2.90
C SER A 84 -23.23 -6.66 -2.63
N LYS A 85 -23.72 -5.41 -2.63
CA LYS A 85 -25.05 -5.02 -2.15
C LYS A 85 -25.32 -5.56 -0.73
N GLY A 86 -24.36 -5.38 0.17
CA GLY A 86 -24.42 -5.88 1.54
C GLY A 86 -24.40 -7.42 1.61
N GLY A 87 -23.58 -8.06 0.78
CA GLY A 87 -23.39 -9.52 0.77
C GLY A 87 -24.43 -10.31 -0.04
N ARG A 88 -25.29 -9.66 -0.83
CA ARG A 88 -26.33 -10.34 -1.61
C ARG A 88 -25.86 -10.82 -2.99
N LYS A 89 -24.76 -10.30 -3.52
CA LYS A 89 -24.23 -10.66 -4.85
C LYS A 89 -22.75 -11.01 -4.80
N ARG A 90 -22.35 -12.09 -5.48
CA ARG A 90 -20.95 -12.50 -5.76
C ARG A 90 -20.03 -12.59 -4.54
N ILE A 91 -20.58 -13.07 -3.43
CA ILE A 91 -19.92 -13.17 -2.11
C ILE A 91 -18.50 -13.76 -2.21
N GLY A 92 -18.28 -14.83 -2.99
CA GLY A 92 -16.96 -15.46 -3.09
C GLY A 92 -15.87 -14.53 -3.63
N MET A 93 -16.16 -13.73 -4.65
CA MET A 93 -15.20 -12.76 -5.21
C MET A 93 -14.91 -11.63 -4.23
N HIS A 94 -15.94 -11.15 -3.56
CA HIS A 94 -15.86 -10.08 -2.56
C HIS A 94 -15.12 -10.53 -1.29
N LEU A 95 -15.38 -11.75 -0.83
CA LEU A 95 -14.66 -12.37 0.27
C LEU A 95 -13.17 -12.55 -0.06
N LEU A 96 -12.84 -12.97 -1.28
CA LEU A 96 -11.45 -13.05 -1.75
C LEU A 96 -10.77 -11.67 -1.71
N ILE A 97 -11.43 -10.61 -2.17
CA ILE A 97 -10.88 -9.25 -2.11
C ILE A 97 -10.62 -8.84 -0.65
N CYS A 98 -11.58 -9.04 0.25
CA CYS A 98 -11.40 -8.72 1.67
C CYS A 98 -10.26 -9.53 2.29
N ALA A 99 -10.18 -10.83 1.99
CA ALA A 99 -9.11 -11.69 2.50
C ALA A 99 -7.74 -11.23 2.02
N LEU A 100 -7.58 -10.91 0.72
CA LEU A 100 -6.35 -10.37 0.16
C LEU A 100 -5.99 -9.01 0.76
N ALA A 101 -6.97 -8.12 0.98
CA ALA A 101 -6.73 -6.80 1.56
C ALA A 101 -6.25 -6.90 3.01
N VAL A 102 -6.90 -7.73 3.82
CA VAL A 102 -6.50 -7.96 5.23
C VAL A 102 -5.15 -8.67 5.29
N ALA A 103 -4.96 -9.76 4.55
CA ALA A 103 -3.71 -10.51 4.54
C ALA A 103 -2.54 -9.66 4.06
N GLY A 104 -2.70 -8.91 2.96
CA GLY A 104 -1.66 -8.01 2.45
C GLY A 104 -1.32 -6.90 3.44
N SER A 105 -2.33 -6.29 4.09
CA SER A 105 -2.09 -5.21 5.07
C SER A 105 -1.36 -5.70 6.32
N ILE A 106 -1.74 -6.86 6.86
CA ILE A 106 -1.07 -7.47 8.02
C ILE A 106 0.36 -7.88 7.65
N THR A 107 0.52 -8.52 6.49
CA THR A 107 1.81 -9.01 6.01
C THR A 107 2.78 -7.84 5.76
N GLU A 108 2.31 -6.75 5.15
CA GLU A 108 3.08 -5.52 4.99
C GLU A 108 3.48 -4.95 6.36
N LEU A 109 2.54 -4.75 7.29
CA LEU A 109 2.83 -4.22 8.63
C LEU A 109 3.95 -5.01 9.31
N LEU A 110 3.80 -6.33 9.38
CA LEU A 110 4.77 -7.20 10.03
C LEU A 110 6.12 -7.15 9.32
N SER A 111 6.14 -7.17 7.99
CA SER A 111 7.38 -7.08 7.20
C SER A 111 8.13 -5.78 7.45
N ARG A 112 7.43 -4.64 7.41
CA ARG A 112 8.02 -3.32 7.64
C ARG A 112 8.60 -3.19 9.05
N LEU A 113 7.88 -3.67 10.07
CA LEU A 113 8.38 -3.70 11.44
C LEU A 113 9.60 -4.60 11.60
N MET A 114 9.60 -5.78 10.99
CA MET A 114 10.76 -6.68 10.98
C MET A 114 11.96 -6.04 10.30
N VAL A 115 11.78 -5.38 9.15
CA VAL A 115 12.86 -4.69 8.44
C VAL A 115 13.46 -3.56 9.28
N VAL A 116 12.63 -2.76 9.95
CA VAL A 116 13.12 -1.73 10.88
C VAL A 116 13.88 -2.34 12.06
N GLY A 117 13.36 -3.44 12.63
CA GLY A 117 14.03 -4.16 13.72
C GLY A 117 15.40 -4.71 13.31
N VAL A 118 15.48 -5.33 12.14
CA VAL A 118 16.74 -5.84 11.55
C VAL A 118 17.70 -4.68 11.31
N GLN A 119 17.24 -3.56 10.77
CA GLN A 119 18.09 -2.39 10.53
C GLN A 119 18.69 -1.86 11.83
N ASN A 120 17.89 -1.71 12.89
CA ASN A 120 18.36 -1.26 14.19
C ASN A 120 19.35 -2.26 14.81
N ALA A 121 19.10 -3.56 14.71
CA ALA A 121 19.99 -4.59 15.22
C ALA A 121 21.32 -4.64 14.46
N SER A 122 21.29 -4.56 13.12
CA SER A 122 22.50 -4.54 12.29
C SER A 122 23.34 -3.30 12.53
N GLU A 123 22.72 -2.13 12.73
CA GLU A 123 23.42 -0.91 13.11
C GLU A 123 24.06 -1.00 14.49
N TRP A 124 23.34 -1.56 15.47
CA TRP A 124 23.91 -1.79 16.80
C TRP A 124 25.16 -2.68 16.72
N VAL A 125 25.10 -3.76 15.93
CA VAL A 125 26.27 -4.61 15.66
C VAL A 125 27.39 -3.81 14.99
N ALA A 126 27.08 -3.01 13.98
CA ALA A 126 28.06 -2.20 13.26
C ALA A 126 28.77 -1.15 14.13
N ARG A 127 28.13 -0.69 15.22
CA ARG A 127 28.69 0.34 16.11
C ARG A 127 29.44 -0.24 17.30
N GLU A 128 28.89 -1.27 17.93
CA GLU A 128 29.36 -1.74 19.23
C GLU A 128 30.35 -2.90 19.14
N PHE A 129 30.38 -3.62 18.02
CA PHE A 129 31.24 -4.79 17.85
C PHE A 129 32.48 -4.42 17.04
N ASN A 130 33.63 -5.02 17.40
CA ASN A 130 34.85 -4.90 16.63
C ASN A 130 34.75 -5.77 15.36
N LEU A 131 34.36 -5.14 14.24
CA LEU A 131 34.17 -5.80 12.96
C LEU A 131 35.45 -5.90 12.12
N ASP A 132 36.50 -5.16 12.49
CA ASP A 132 37.77 -5.12 11.76
C ASP A 132 38.67 -6.31 12.15
N ARG A 133 38.64 -6.70 13.43
CA ARG A 133 39.46 -7.79 13.99
C ARG A 133 38.59 -8.83 14.68
N TRP A 134 37.79 -9.55 13.91
CA TRP A 134 36.89 -10.53 14.52
C TRP A 134 37.63 -11.80 14.97
N LEU A 135 38.58 -12.28 14.17
CA LEU A 135 39.50 -13.32 14.58
C LEU A 135 40.63 -12.65 15.38
N SER A 136 40.77 -12.98 16.66
CA SER A 136 41.72 -12.36 17.60
C SER A 136 43.21 -12.44 17.20
N SER A 137 43.53 -13.06 16.07
CA SER A 137 44.86 -13.23 15.49
C SER A 137 45.25 -12.06 14.59
N GLY A 138 45.51 -10.90 15.20
CA GLY A 138 46.52 -9.92 14.76
C GLY A 138 46.32 -9.07 13.49
N GLU A 139 45.54 -9.50 12.50
CA GLU A 139 45.35 -8.75 11.24
C GLU A 139 43.90 -8.26 11.06
N ASP A 140 43.73 -7.09 10.44
CA ASP A 140 42.42 -6.54 10.07
C ASP A 140 41.82 -7.41 8.95
N ASP A 141 41.09 -8.45 9.33
CA ASP A 141 40.51 -9.44 8.42
C ASP A 141 39.23 -8.93 7.73
N GLY A 142 38.58 -7.92 8.32
CA GLY A 142 37.29 -7.38 7.87
C GLY A 142 36.17 -8.42 7.82
N LEU A 143 36.35 -9.56 8.49
CA LEU A 143 35.40 -10.68 8.46
C LEU A 143 34.05 -10.27 9.10
N GLY A 144 34.11 -9.35 10.07
CA GLY A 144 32.97 -8.66 10.68
C GLY A 144 32.03 -8.06 9.66
N TRP A 145 32.57 -7.13 8.89
CA TRP A 145 31.83 -6.40 7.86
C TRP A 145 31.24 -7.33 6.81
N ARG A 146 32.00 -8.33 6.35
CA ARG A 146 31.54 -9.29 5.34
C ARG A 146 30.37 -10.11 5.83
N THR A 147 30.46 -10.66 7.04
CA THR A 147 29.40 -11.48 7.62
C THR A 147 28.15 -10.66 7.90
N LEU A 148 28.32 -9.44 8.44
CA LEU A 148 27.22 -8.52 8.67
C LEU A 148 26.48 -8.21 7.37
N GLU A 149 27.20 -7.92 6.28
CA GLU A 149 26.60 -7.63 4.98
C GLU A 149 25.89 -8.85 4.39
N VAL A 150 26.49 -10.04 4.47
CA VAL A 150 25.84 -11.27 3.98
C VAL A 150 24.54 -11.54 4.72
N VAL A 151 24.54 -11.42 6.06
CA VAL A 151 23.33 -11.57 6.87
C VAL A 151 22.30 -10.51 6.50
N HIS A 152 22.72 -9.24 6.35
CA HIS A 152 21.84 -8.15 5.94
C HIS A 152 21.18 -8.42 4.57
N ILE A 153 21.96 -8.85 3.57
CA ILE A 153 21.45 -9.21 2.23
C ILE A 153 20.44 -10.35 2.31
N LEU A 154 20.72 -11.39 3.10
CA LEU A 154 19.81 -12.53 3.28
C LEU A 154 18.48 -12.07 3.90
N THR A 155 18.53 -11.26 4.96
CA THR A 155 17.31 -10.76 5.60
C THR A 155 16.51 -9.82 4.69
N ARG A 156 17.19 -8.94 3.96
CA ARG A 156 16.54 -8.08 2.94
C ARG A 156 15.91 -8.90 1.82
N SER A 157 16.53 -10.01 1.43
CA SER A 157 15.99 -10.92 0.40
C SER A 157 14.67 -11.57 0.83
N ILE A 158 14.51 -11.90 2.12
CA ILE A 158 13.25 -12.40 2.66
C ILE A 158 12.17 -11.31 2.57
N ALA A 159 12.49 -10.08 2.98
CA ALA A 159 11.56 -8.95 2.88
C ALA A 159 11.13 -8.65 1.44
N LEU A 160 12.02 -8.85 0.45
CA LEU A 160 11.67 -8.68 -0.97
C LEU A 160 10.58 -9.64 -1.45
N TRP A 161 10.57 -10.89 -0.97
CA TRP A 161 9.49 -11.84 -1.30
C TRP A 161 8.16 -11.41 -0.70
N VAL A 162 8.19 -10.85 0.50
CA VAL A 162 7.00 -10.31 1.14
C VAL A 162 6.47 -9.09 0.37
N ASP A 163 7.35 -8.18 -0.04
CA ASP A 163 7.00 -7.06 -0.92
C ASP A 163 6.38 -7.57 -2.24
N ALA A 164 6.96 -8.61 -2.85
CA ALA A 164 6.45 -9.22 -4.07
C ALA A 164 5.02 -9.77 -3.87
N PHE A 165 4.77 -10.46 -2.76
CA PHE A 165 3.43 -10.96 -2.41
C PHE A 165 2.42 -9.80 -2.28
N ASN A 166 2.79 -8.67 -1.68
CA ASN A 166 1.88 -7.54 -1.54
C ASN A 166 1.50 -6.91 -2.90
N TRP A 167 2.44 -6.86 -3.85
CA TRP A 167 2.14 -6.47 -5.23
C TRP A 167 1.19 -7.45 -5.93
N LEU A 168 1.37 -8.75 -5.70
CA LEU A 168 0.48 -9.78 -6.21
C LEU A 168 -0.92 -9.68 -5.59
N ALA A 169 -1.02 -9.43 -4.28
CA ALA A 169 -2.29 -9.22 -3.58
C ALA A 169 -3.03 -7.99 -4.12
N LEU A 170 -2.35 -6.86 -4.29
CA LEU A 170 -2.93 -5.64 -4.86
C LEU A 170 -3.40 -5.86 -6.31
N SER A 171 -2.62 -6.58 -7.11
CA SER A 171 -3.04 -6.99 -8.44
C SER A 171 -4.33 -7.82 -8.41
N GLY A 172 -4.37 -8.86 -7.55
CA GLY A 172 -5.55 -9.70 -7.37
C GLY A 172 -6.79 -8.92 -6.93
N ILE A 173 -6.64 -7.99 -5.99
CA ILE A 173 -7.72 -7.09 -5.52
C ILE A 173 -8.27 -6.28 -6.70
N LEU A 174 -7.43 -5.56 -7.43
CA LEU A 174 -7.85 -4.61 -8.46
C LEU A 174 -8.42 -5.30 -9.70
N ILE A 175 -7.83 -6.42 -10.12
CA ILE A 175 -8.35 -7.23 -11.24
C ILE A 175 -9.71 -7.83 -10.86
N THR A 176 -9.86 -8.36 -9.64
CA THR A 176 -11.14 -8.92 -9.18
C THR A 176 -12.21 -7.84 -9.04
N LEU A 177 -11.86 -6.65 -8.56
CA LEU A 177 -12.76 -5.49 -8.53
C LEU A 177 -13.24 -5.11 -9.93
N TYR A 178 -12.34 -5.04 -10.91
CA TYR A 178 -12.71 -4.79 -12.31
C TYR A 178 -13.67 -5.86 -12.86
N CYS A 179 -13.36 -7.13 -12.64
CA CYS A 179 -14.20 -8.25 -13.07
C CYS A 179 -15.59 -8.23 -12.41
N SER A 180 -15.66 -7.83 -11.13
CA SER A 180 -16.91 -7.67 -10.41
C SER A 180 -17.76 -6.56 -11.03
N MET A 181 -17.20 -5.38 -11.27
CA MET A 181 -17.94 -4.26 -11.86
C MET A 181 -18.38 -4.47 -13.30
N ARG A 182 -17.58 -5.17 -14.13
CA ARG A 182 -17.89 -5.37 -15.56
C ARG A 182 -19.24 -6.07 -15.78
N LYS A 183 -19.70 -6.84 -14.80
CA LYS A 183 -20.95 -7.60 -14.89
C LYS A 183 -22.18 -6.78 -14.46
N ASP A 184 -22.01 -5.60 -13.88
CA ASP A 184 -23.12 -4.74 -13.42
C ASP A 184 -23.49 -3.69 -14.47
N LYS A 185 -23.71 -4.14 -15.72
CA LYS A 185 -24.00 -3.28 -16.88
C LYS A 185 -25.40 -2.66 -16.89
N GLU A 186 -26.24 -3.00 -15.91
CA GLU A 186 -27.63 -2.56 -15.84
C GLU A 186 -27.74 -1.16 -15.20
N GLY A 187 -27.42 -0.13 -15.98
CA GLY A 187 -27.87 1.27 -15.82
C GLY A 187 -27.40 2.08 -14.60
N ASN A 188 -27.11 1.46 -13.47
CA ASN A 188 -26.91 2.11 -12.18
C ASN A 188 -25.55 1.75 -11.56
N ALA A 189 -24.49 1.79 -12.38
CA ALA A 189 -23.15 1.54 -11.89
C ALA A 189 -22.68 2.70 -10.99
N ALA A 190 -22.68 2.48 -9.67
CA ALA A 190 -22.23 3.44 -8.66
C ALA A 190 -20.80 3.98 -8.94
N PHE A 191 -19.98 3.17 -9.63
CA PHE A 191 -18.64 3.53 -10.07
C PHE A 191 -18.54 3.58 -11.60
N GLY A 192 -17.96 4.67 -12.13
CA GLY A 192 -17.83 4.88 -13.56
C GLY A 192 -16.82 3.93 -14.23
N ARG A 193 -17.08 3.56 -15.49
CA ARG A 193 -16.22 2.67 -16.30
C ARG A 193 -14.75 3.12 -16.40
N ARG A 194 -14.49 4.43 -16.45
CA ARG A 194 -13.11 4.96 -16.51
C ARG A 194 -12.31 4.63 -15.25
N TRP A 195 -12.95 4.69 -14.09
CA TRP A 195 -12.31 4.38 -12.82
C TRP A 195 -12.00 2.89 -12.68
N SER A 196 -12.90 2.00 -13.14
CA SER A 196 -12.63 0.56 -13.14
C SER A 196 -11.49 0.17 -14.08
N ILE A 197 -11.40 0.83 -15.25
CA ILE A 197 -10.27 0.65 -16.18
C ILE A 197 -8.96 1.13 -15.55
N LEU A 198 -8.97 2.28 -14.86
CA LEU A 198 -7.77 2.76 -14.12
C LEU A 198 -7.33 1.72 -13.08
N GLY A 199 -8.27 1.18 -12.30
CA GLY A 199 -7.98 0.10 -11.35
C GLY A 199 -7.37 -1.14 -12.03
N LEU A 200 -7.89 -1.54 -13.19
CA LEU A 200 -7.32 -2.65 -13.96
C LEU A 200 -5.88 -2.36 -14.41
N VAL A 201 -5.60 -1.15 -14.90
CA VAL A 201 -4.24 -0.74 -15.32
C VAL A 201 -3.28 -0.83 -14.14
N ILE A 202 -3.66 -0.28 -12.97
CA ILE A 202 -2.89 -0.38 -11.73
C ILE A 202 -2.67 -1.86 -11.37
N GLY A 203 -3.72 -2.69 -11.44
CA GLY A 203 -3.62 -4.12 -11.15
C GLY A 203 -2.65 -4.87 -12.06
N VAL A 204 -2.63 -4.57 -13.37
CA VAL A 204 -1.67 -5.14 -14.32
C VAL A 204 -0.26 -4.66 -14.03
N LEU A 205 -0.06 -3.36 -13.76
CA LEU A 205 1.25 -2.82 -13.40
C LEU A 205 1.77 -3.45 -12.09
N SER A 206 0.92 -3.65 -11.09
CA SER A 206 1.28 -4.37 -9.86
C SER A 206 1.66 -5.83 -10.11
N PHE A 207 1.04 -6.50 -11.08
CA PHE A 207 1.46 -7.85 -11.47
C PHE A 207 2.85 -7.84 -12.13
N LEU A 208 3.13 -6.84 -12.97
CA LEU A 208 4.46 -6.65 -13.55
C LEU A 208 5.50 -6.34 -12.47
N ASP A 209 5.16 -5.50 -11.49
CA ASP A 209 6.01 -5.25 -10.32
C ASP A 209 6.37 -6.56 -9.62
N PHE A 210 5.38 -7.40 -9.29
CA PHE A 210 5.61 -8.74 -8.73
C PHE A 210 6.61 -9.56 -9.58
N LEU A 211 6.41 -9.64 -10.90
CA LEU A 211 7.32 -10.36 -11.79
C LEU A 211 8.74 -9.76 -11.75
N THR A 212 8.88 -8.43 -11.68
CA THR A 212 10.21 -7.81 -11.59
C THR A 212 10.93 -8.13 -10.27
N TYR A 213 10.20 -8.30 -9.16
CA TYR A 213 10.79 -8.76 -7.91
C TYR A 213 11.31 -10.20 -8.02
N VAL A 214 10.53 -11.10 -8.62
CA VAL A 214 10.93 -12.50 -8.83
C VAL A 214 12.11 -12.60 -9.80
N LEU A 215 12.09 -11.86 -10.91
CA LEU A 215 13.13 -11.90 -11.93
C LEU A 215 14.43 -11.19 -11.51
N ARG A 216 14.41 -10.44 -10.40
CA ARG A 216 15.59 -9.72 -9.90
C ARG A 216 16.76 -10.65 -9.56
N TYR A 217 16.49 -11.92 -9.25
CA TYR A 217 17.51 -12.93 -8.98
C TYR A 217 18.32 -13.32 -10.22
N GLU A 218 17.77 -13.19 -11.42
CA GLU A 218 18.47 -13.51 -12.69
C GLU A 218 19.36 -12.36 -13.15
N LYS A 219 18.81 -11.13 -13.20
CA LYS A 219 19.53 -9.93 -13.67
C LYS A 219 19.24 -8.73 -12.78
N TRP A 220 19.90 -8.68 -11.63
CA TRP A 220 19.67 -7.67 -10.59
C TRP A 220 19.60 -6.23 -11.12
N VAL A 221 20.60 -5.79 -11.88
CA VAL A 221 20.70 -4.39 -12.34
C VAL A 221 19.57 -3.99 -13.29
N ALA A 222 19.22 -4.86 -14.24
CA ALA A 222 18.18 -4.57 -15.23
C ALA A 222 16.79 -4.52 -14.59
N PHE A 223 16.45 -5.55 -13.81
CA PHE A 223 15.12 -5.64 -13.19
C PHE A 223 14.94 -4.64 -12.05
N TRP A 224 16.02 -4.22 -11.37
CA TRP A 224 15.94 -3.15 -10.38
C TRP A 224 15.51 -1.82 -10.99
N ALA A 225 16.08 -1.45 -12.15
CA ALA A 225 15.72 -0.20 -12.82
C ALA A 225 14.26 -0.19 -13.30
N ILE A 226 13.79 -1.32 -13.86
CA ILE A 226 12.40 -1.49 -14.29
C ILE A 226 11.46 -1.42 -13.07
N ALA A 227 11.78 -2.14 -12.00
CA ALA A 227 11.00 -2.13 -10.76
C ALA A 227 10.88 -0.72 -10.16
N LEU A 228 11.96 0.07 -10.20
CA LEU A 228 11.93 1.45 -9.72
C LEU A 228 10.94 2.30 -10.52
N VAL A 229 10.94 2.19 -11.85
CA VAL A 229 10.05 2.96 -12.73
C VAL A 229 8.59 2.54 -12.52
N LEU A 230 8.32 1.23 -12.52
CA LEU A 230 6.98 0.69 -12.32
C LEU A 230 6.43 1.06 -10.94
N SER A 231 7.20 0.80 -9.88
CA SER A 231 6.80 1.14 -8.51
C SER A 231 6.59 2.66 -8.34
N THR A 232 7.43 3.51 -8.94
CA THR A 232 7.23 4.97 -8.89
C THR A 232 5.93 5.37 -9.56
N LEU A 233 5.68 4.93 -10.79
CA LEU A 233 4.46 5.26 -11.52
C LEU A 233 3.21 4.76 -10.76
N ASN A 234 3.25 3.53 -10.30
CA ASN A 234 2.11 2.84 -9.70
C ASN A 234 1.80 3.40 -8.30
N SER A 235 2.83 3.53 -7.46
CA SER A 235 2.68 3.81 -6.02
C SER A 235 2.63 5.30 -5.70
N LEU A 236 3.35 6.13 -6.46
CA LEU A 236 3.41 7.57 -6.21
C LEU A 236 2.28 8.33 -6.92
N LEU A 237 1.88 7.87 -8.12
CA LEU A 237 0.92 8.61 -8.94
C LEU A 237 -0.42 7.87 -9.04
N LEU A 238 -0.42 6.67 -9.61
CA LEU A 238 -1.68 6.04 -10.01
C LEU A 238 -2.54 5.60 -8.80
N LEU A 239 -1.95 4.93 -7.81
CA LEU A 239 -2.69 4.43 -6.65
C LEU A 239 -3.25 5.56 -5.77
N PRO A 240 -2.50 6.62 -5.40
CA PRO A 240 -3.06 7.75 -4.65
C PRO A 240 -4.17 8.48 -5.41
N ILE A 241 -4.01 8.70 -6.73
CA ILE A 241 -5.08 9.30 -7.56
C ILE A 241 -6.32 8.40 -7.56
N TRP A 242 -6.13 7.09 -7.72
CA TRP A 242 -7.23 6.12 -7.69
C TRP A 242 -7.97 6.16 -6.34
N LEU A 243 -7.25 6.23 -5.21
CA LEU A 243 -7.82 6.31 -3.86
C LEU A 243 -8.59 7.61 -3.62
N ILE A 244 -8.08 8.75 -4.10
CA ILE A 244 -8.80 10.03 -4.00
C ILE A 244 -10.11 9.95 -4.78
N VAL A 245 -10.10 9.36 -5.98
CA VAL A 245 -11.33 9.16 -6.77
C VAL A 245 -12.31 8.23 -6.06
N VAL A 246 -11.83 7.15 -5.42
CA VAL A 246 -12.67 6.30 -4.56
C VAL A 246 -13.28 7.12 -3.44
N GLY A 247 -12.47 7.88 -2.71
CA GLY A 247 -12.93 8.66 -1.56
C GLY A 247 -14.00 9.70 -1.89
N LEU A 248 -14.01 10.21 -3.11
CA LEU A 248 -15.04 11.13 -3.62
C LEU A 248 -16.33 10.42 -4.07
N ARG A 249 -16.22 9.16 -4.50
CA ARG A 249 -17.35 8.38 -5.06
C ARG A 249 -18.04 7.53 -4.00
N LEU A 250 -17.31 7.07 -2.99
CA LEU A 250 -17.79 6.14 -1.99
C LEU A 250 -19.02 6.65 -1.21
N PRO A 251 -19.10 7.93 -0.77
CA PRO A 251 -20.28 8.42 -0.06
C PRO A 251 -21.53 8.42 -0.93
N LYS A 252 -21.41 8.85 -2.20
CA LYS A 252 -22.52 8.81 -3.17
C LYS A 252 -23.00 7.39 -3.44
N ALA A 253 -22.06 6.45 -3.52
CA ALA A 253 -22.38 5.04 -3.70
C ALA A 253 -23.06 4.43 -2.45
N SER A 254 -22.73 4.93 -1.25
CA SER A 254 -23.38 4.54 0.00
C SER A 254 -24.82 5.06 0.07
N GLU A 255 -25.04 6.34 -0.22
CA GLU A 255 -26.38 6.96 -0.27
C GLU A 255 -27.30 6.21 -1.25
N GLN A 256 -26.78 5.89 -2.45
CA GLN A 256 -27.53 5.11 -3.44
C GLN A 256 -27.81 3.68 -2.97
N PHE A 257 -26.85 3.06 -2.27
CA PHE A 257 -27.06 1.73 -1.71
C PHE A 257 -28.14 1.72 -0.62
N GLU A 258 -28.16 2.74 0.24
CA GLU A 258 -29.17 2.90 1.28
C GLU A 258 -30.56 3.13 0.69
N SER A 259 -30.69 3.99 -0.33
CA SER A 259 -31.97 4.20 -1.02
C SER A 259 -32.49 2.93 -1.71
N ASP A 260 -31.59 2.16 -2.33
CA ASP A 260 -31.94 0.89 -2.99
C ASP A 260 -32.32 -0.20 -1.97
N ALA A 261 -31.75 -0.15 -0.76
CA ALA A 261 -32.00 -1.14 0.29
C ALA A 261 -33.32 -0.91 1.03
N PHE A 262 -33.77 0.36 1.14
CA PHE A 262 -34.95 0.77 1.92
C PHE A 262 -35.88 1.71 1.12
N PRO A 263 -36.48 1.24 0.01
CA PRO A 263 -37.22 2.09 -0.94
C PRO A 263 -38.53 2.72 -0.42
N GLY A 264 -38.92 2.49 0.85
CA GLY A 264 -40.17 3.00 1.43
C GLY A 264 -40.01 3.90 2.66
N GLU A 265 -38.81 4.08 3.18
CA GLU A 265 -38.59 4.84 4.42
C GLU A 265 -38.30 6.33 4.14
N SER A 266 -37.72 6.65 2.97
CA SER A 266 -37.43 8.02 2.55
C SER A 266 -38.68 8.87 2.31
N ASP A 267 -39.76 8.24 1.83
CA ASP A 267 -41.01 8.94 1.50
C ASP A 267 -41.85 9.21 2.77
N ALA A 268 -41.69 8.38 3.81
CA ALA A 268 -42.40 8.52 5.08
C ALA A 268 -41.91 9.71 5.93
N PHE A 269 -40.64 10.12 5.78
CA PHE A 269 -40.06 11.21 6.58
C PHE A 269 -40.31 12.61 5.99
N VAL A 270 -40.53 12.71 4.67
CA VAL A 270 -40.79 13.99 3.99
C VAL A 270 -42.28 14.38 4.06
N GLY A 271 -43.19 13.40 4.14
CA GLY A 271 -44.65 13.66 4.20
C GLY A 271 -45.20 14.10 5.57
N GLY A 272 -44.40 14.10 6.63
CA GLY A 272 -44.89 14.27 8.01
C GLY A 272 -44.97 15.71 8.55
N ASN A 273 -44.51 16.73 7.81
CA ASN A 273 -44.30 18.08 8.36
C ASN A 273 -45.16 19.20 7.75
N GLU A 274 -46.10 18.91 6.85
CA GLU A 274 -46.96 19.95 6.23
C GLU A 274 -48.45 19.87 6.62
N GLN A 275 -48.85 18.98 7.53
CA GLN A 275 -50.28 18.73 7.80
C GLN A 275 -50.88 19.36 9.07
N GLY A 276 -50.30 20.44 9.60
CA GLY A 276 -50.93 21.11 10.75
C GLY A 276 -50.46 22.51 11.03
N PHE A 277 -51.07 23.51 10.38
CA PHE A 277 -51.49 24.78 11.00
C PHE A 277 -52.23 25.68 10.00
N ASN A 278 -53.45 25.31 9.59
CA ASN A 278 -54.39 26.25 8.96
C ASN A 278 -55.78 25.67 9.13
N ASP A 279 -56.40 25.96 10.27
CA ASP A 279 -57.86 26.12 10.40
C ASP A 279 -58.09 26.89 11.71
N GLU A 280 -57.75 28.17 11.66
CA GLU A 280 -58.26 29.16 12.61
C GLU A 280 -59.76 29.34 12.41
N GLN A 281 -60.44 29.36 13.56
CA GLN A 281 -61.87 29.37 13.76
C GLN A 281 -62.52 30.66 13.21
N GLY A 282 -63.43 30.50 12.25
CA GLY A 282 -64.45 31.50 11.95
C GLY A 282 -65.66 31.33 12.88
N VAL A 283 -65.67 32.04 14.00
CA VAL A 283 -66.82 32.16 14.90
C VAL A 283 -67.76 33.24 14.35
N GLU A 284 -68.92 32.86 13.84
CA GLU A 284 -70.03 33.78 13.55
C GLU A 284 -70.76 34.13 14.86
N PHE A 285 -70.78 35.43 15.20
CA PHE A 285 -71.72 35.99 16.17
C PHE A 285 -72.86 36.68 15.41
N SER A 286 -74.06 36.21 15.69
CA SER A 286 -75.38 36.76 15.32
C SER A 286 -75.68 38.11 15.96
#